data_AF-A0AAW6CRF2-F1
#
_entry.id   AF-A0AAW6CRF2-F1
#
_cell.length_a   1.000
_cell.length_b   1.000
_cell.length_c   1.000
_cell.angle_alpha   90.00
_cell.angle_beta   90.00
_cell.angle_gamma   90.00
#
_symmetry.space_group_name_H-M   'P 1'
#
loop_
_entity.id
_entity.type
_entity.pdbx_description
1 polymer ?
#
loop_
_entity_poly.entity_id
_entity_poly.type
_entity_poly.pdbx_seq_one_letter_code
_entity_poly.pdbx_strand_id
1 'polypeptide(L)'
;MITFPTTVEAFIADQEERAGCKFNALQRELLDVYVELFNLEFDAGVKGEEPIDILKDTAEFYARKGKLEELEKPVLKHFYACAQYWCREAWKQGATKANSRKEHENHD
;
A
#
# COMPACT_ATOMS: atom_id res chain seq x y z
N MET A 1 -1.79 -10.80 -10.22
CA MET A 1 -1.06 -9.65 -9.66
C MET A 1 -2.03 -8.50 -9.66
N ILE A 2 -2.30 -7.89 -8.51
CA ILE A 2 -3.25 -6.79 -8.44
C ILE A 2 -2.65 -5.53 -9.07
N THR A 3 -3.52 -4.77 -9.73
CA THR A 3 -3.15 -3.52 -10.42
C THR A 3 -3.83 -2.34 -9.74
N PHE A 4 -3.09 -1.26 -9.52
CA PHE A 4 -3.59 -0.02 -8.95
C PHE A 4 -3.94 1.01 -10.05
N PRO A 5 -4.94 1.87 -9.83
CA PRO A 5 -5.83 1.87 -8.68
C PRO A 5 -6.78 0.66 -8.70
N THR A 6 -7.19 0.20 -7.52
CA THR A 6 -8.04 -0.99 -7.34
C THR A 6 -9.22 -0.70 -6.41
N THR A 7 -10.23 -1.56 -6.45
CA THR A 7 -11.35 -1.52 -5.50
C THR A 7 -11.02 -2.31 -4.25
N VAL A 8 -11.70 -1.98 -3.16
CA VAL A 8 -11.55 -2.64 -1.85
C VAL A 8 -11.93 -4.11 -1.98
N GLU A 9 -13.01 -4.42 -2.70
CA GLU A 9 -13.49 -5.78 -2.93
C GLU A 9 -12.49 -6.60 -3.72
N ALA A 10 -11.90 -6.04 -4.78
CA ALA A 10 -10.90 -6.74 -5.59
C ALA A 10 -9.62 -6.99 -4.80
N PHE A 11 -9.19 -6.03 -3.99
CA PHE A 11 -8.03 -6.20 -3.12
C PHE A 11 -8.27 -7.25 -2.05
N ILE A 12 -9.40 -7.18 -1.33
CA ILE A 12 -9.76 -8.19 -0.32
C ILE A 12 -9.83 -9.58 -0.95
N ALA A 13 -10.44 -9.73 -2.13
CA ALA A 13 -10.52 -11.01 -2.81
C ALA A 13 -9.13 -11.59 -3.13
N ASP A 14 -8.20 -10.77 -3.67
CA ASP A 14 -6.82 -11.18 -3.94
C ASP A 14 -6.06 -11.54 -2.65
N GLN A 15 -6.24 -10.78 -1.57
CA GLN A 15 -5.59 -11.09 -0.28
C GLN A 15 -6.16 -12.35 0.39
N GLU A 16 -7.48 -12.56 0.35
CA GLU A 16 -8.12 -13.78 0.88
C GLU A 16 -7.69 -15.03 0.11
N GLU A 17 -7.55 -14.92 -1.22
CA GLU A 17 -7.02 -15.99 -2.06
C GLU A 17 -5.56 -16.31 -1.69
N ARG A 18 -4.71 -15.30 -1.52
CA ARG A 18 -3.32 -15.45 -1.08
C ARG A 18 -3.20 -16.05 0.33
N ALA A 19 -4.09 -15.67 1.23
CA ALA A 19 -4.10 -16.15 2.61
C ALA A 19 -4.73 -17.55 2.74
N GLY A 20 -5.50 -18.00 1.74
CA GLY A 20 -6.24 -19.26 1.78
C GLY A 20 -7.41 -19.25 2.76
N CYS A 21 -7.85 -18.08 3.23
CA CYS A 21 -8.94 -17.95 4.19
C CYS A 21 -9.72 -16.64 4.02
N LYS A 22 -10.97 -16.63 4.50
CA LYS A 22 -11.80 -15.43 4.52
C LYS A 22 -11.42 -14.53 5.70
N PHE A 23 -11.34 -13.24 5.44
CA PHE A 23 -11.10 -12.22 6.45
C PHE A 23 -12.40 -11.88 7.18
N ASN A 24 -12.27 -11.63 8.48
CA ASN A 24 -13.38 -11.20 9.31
C ASN A 24 -13.72 -9.72 9.06
N ALA A 25 -14.82 -9.24 9.65
CA ALA A 25 -15.31 -7.87 9.44
C ALA A 25 -14.25 -6.80 9.78
N LEU A 26 -13.56 -6.94 10.92
CA LEU A 26 -12.53 -5.99 11.34
C LEU A 26 -11.34 -5.95 10.37
N GLN A 27 -10.90 -7.10 9.87
CA GLN A 27 -9.83 -7.18 8.88
C GLN A 27 -10.24 -6.53 7.55
N ARG A 28 -11.50 -6.68 7.14
CA ARG A 28 -12.04 -6.06 5.93
C ARG A 28 -12.15 -4.54 6.07
N GLU A 29 -12.66 -4.05 7.19
CA GLU A 29 -12.70 -2.61 7.51
C GLU A 29 -11.30 -1.99 7.56
N LEU A 30 -10.31 -2.71 8.11
CA LEU A 30 -8.94 -2.24 8.10
C LEU A 30 -8.39 -2.12 6.68
N LEU A 31 -8.67 -3.09 5.81
CA LEU A 31 -8.20 -3.09 4.43
C LEU A 31 -8.84 -2.00 3.57
N ASP A 32 -10.07 -1.58 3.89
CA ASP A 32 -10.74 -0.45 3.24
C ASP A 32 -9.85 0.81 3.26
N VAL A 33 -9.39 1.19 4.47
CA VAL A 33 -8.49 2.33 4.69
C VAL A 33 -7.15 2.17 3.96
N TYR A 34 -6.58 0.96 3.96
CA TYR A 34 -5.30 0.71 3.30
C TYR A 34 -5.40 0.72 1.78
N VAL A 35 -6.52 0.29 1.20
CA VAL A 35 -6.72 0.34 -0.26
C VAL A 35 -6.82 1.79 -0.74
N GLU A 36 -7.49 2.66 0.02
CA GLU A 36 -7.47 4.10 -0.27
C GLU A 36 -6.03 4.65 -0.26
N LEU A 37 -5.24 4.30 0.77
CA LEU A 37 -3.83 4.69 0.85
C LEU A 37 -3.02 4.18 -0.34
N PHE A 38 -3.17 2.92 -0.73
CA PHE A 38 -2.44 2.36 -1.88
C PHE A 38 -2.82 3.05 -3.20
N ASN A 39 -4.10 3.37 -3.38
CA ASN A 39 -4.54 4.13 -4.56
C ASN A 39 -3.94 5.55 -4.57
N LEU A 40 -3.80 6.20 -3.41
CA LEU A 40 -3.11 7.49 -3.31
C LEU A 40 -1.62 7.38 -3.66
N GLU A 41 -0.94 6.31 -3.25
CA GLU A 41 0.46 6.06 -3.61
C GLU A 41 0.62 5.83 -5.12
N PHE A 42 -0.34 5.17 -5.76
CA PHE A 42 -0.36 5.09 -7.22
C PHE A 42 -0.43 6.47 -7.86
N ASP A 43 -1.32 7.35 -7.38
CA ASP A 43 -1.44 8.71 -7.90
C ASP A 43 -0.17 9.55 -7.63
N ALA A 44 0.48 9.37 -6.48
CA ALA A 44 1.78 9.97 -6.17
C ALA A 44 2.85 9.52 -7.18
N GLY A 45 2.88 8.22 -7.50
CA GLY A 45 3.73 7.67 -8.55
C GLY A 45 3.47 8.27 -9.93
N VAL A 46 2.20 8.45 -10.30
CA VAL A 46 1.82 9.12 -11.57
C VAL A 46 2.33 10.56 -11.62
N LYS A 47 2.29 11.27 -10.49
CA LYS A 47 2.78 12.66 -10.37
C LYS A 47 4.30 12.78 -10.26
N GLY A 48 5.00 11.67 -9.99
CA GLY A 48 6.44 11.66 -9.72
C GLY A 48 6.79 12.20 -8.34
N GLU A 49 5.87 12.13 -7.38
CA GLU A 49 6.11 12.43 -5.97
C GLU A 49 6.86 11.27 -5.30
N GLU A 50 7.52 11.51 -4.16
CA GLU A 50 8.19 10.45 -3.40
C GLU A 50 7.17 9.53 -2.72
N PRO A 51 7.40 8.21 -2.67
CA PRO A 51 6.49 7.28 -2.00
C PRO A 51 6.56 7.44 -0.47
N ILE A 52 5.47 7.09 0.21
CA ILE A 52 5.44 7.06 1.67
C ILE A 52 6.33 5.96 2.26
N ASP A 53 6.98 6.28 3.38
CA ASP A 53 7.71 5.31 4.21
C ASP A 53 6.87 4.95 5.44
N ILE A 54 5.91 4.04 5.24
CA ILE A 54 5.02 3.53 6.30
C ILE A 54 5.82 3.03 7.50
N LEU A 55 6.94 2.34 7.29
CA LEU A 55 7.73 1.79 8.38
C LEU A 55 8.31 2.90 9.25
N LYS A 56 8.89 3.93 8.62
CA LYS A 56 9.43 5.09 9.31
C LYS A 56 8.32 5.89 10.00
N ASP A 57 7.25 6.23 9.30
CA ASP A 57 6.17 7.07 9.83
C ASP A 57 5.46 6.38 11.00
N THR A 58 5.26 5.06 10.90
CA THR A 58 4.71 4.24 11.98
C THR A 58 5.68 4.20 13.17
N ALA A 59 6.97 3.98 12.95
CA ALA A 59 7.95 3.96 14.03
C ALA A 59 8.00 5.30 14.78
N GLU A 60 7.98 6.43 14.05
CA GLU A 60 7.91 7.76 14.65
C GLU A 60 6.62 7.96 15.44
N PHE A 61 5.47 7.52 14.93
CA PHE A 61 4.18 7.61 15.62
C PHE A 61 4.20 6.84 16.95
N TYR A 62 4.64 5.58 16.95
CA TYR A 62 4.71 4.76 18.16
C TYR A 62 5.75 5.28 19.15
N ALA A 63 6.89 5.78 18.68
CA ALA A 63 7.90 6.42 19.52
C ALA A 63 7.35 7.67 20.23
N ARG A 64 6.61 8.54 19.52
CA ARG A 64 5.95 9.73 20.11
C ARG A 64 4.92 9.36 21.18
N LYS A 65 4.36 8.15 21.13
CA LYS A 65 3.41 7.62 22.13
C LYS A 65 4.09 6.85 23.26
N GLY A 66 5.43 6.69 23.23
CA GLY A 66 6.18 5.89 24.20
C GLY A 66 5.83 4.40 24.13
N LYS A 67 5.52 3.90 22.93
CA LYS A 67 5.05 2.52 22.67
C LYS A 67 5.86 1.82 21.58
N LEU A 68 7.11 2.21 21.37
CA LEU A 68 7.91 1.68 20.25
C LEU A 68 8.06 0.16 20.32
N GLU A 69 8.12 -0.40 21.53
CA GLU A 69 8.16 -1.83 21.82
C GLU A 69 6.94 -2.61 21.29
N GLU A 70 5.80 -1.96 21.06
CA GLU A 70 4.64 -2.60 20.44
C GLU A 70 4.97 -3.07 19.02
N LEU A 71 5.83 -2.33 18.30
CA LEU A 71 6.28 -2.73 16.97
C LEU A 71 7.20 -3.96 17.00
N GLU A 72 7.64 -4.45 18.17
CA GLU A 72 8.35 -5.73 18.28
C GLU A 72 7.42 -6.94 18.14
N LYS A 73 6.10 -6.74 18.28
CA LYS A 73 5.11 -7.82 18.11
C LYS A 73 5.16 -8.34 16.68
N PRO A 74 5.37 -9.66 16.46
CA PRO A 74 5.51 -10.23 15.11
C PRO A 74 4.36 -9.88 14.15
N VAL A 75 3.12 -9.85 14.67
CA VAL A 75 1.93 -9.47 13.91
C VAL A 75 2.03 -8.03 13.38
N LEU A 76 2.46 -7.07 14.22
CA LEU A 76 2.58 -5.67 13.80
C LEU A 76 3.76 -5.48 12.82
N LYS A 77 4.90 -6.14 13.05
CA LYS A 77 6.02 -6.14 12.10
C LYS A 77 5.59 -6.62 10.72
N HIS A 78 4.92 -7.78 10.69
CA HIS A 78 4.47 -8.38 9.43
C HIS A 78 3.45 -7.48 8.74
N PHE A 79 2.48 -6.95 9.48
CA PHE A 79 1.45 -6.07 8.95
C PHE A 79 2.03 -4.80 8.29
N TYR A 80 2.88 -4.05 9.00
CA TYR A 80 3.46 -2.82 8.45
C TYR A 80 4.46 -3.09 7.31
N ALA A 81 5.15 -4.24 7.31
CA ALA A 81 5.96 -4.67 6.18
C ALA A 81 5.10 -4.94 4.93
N CYS A 82 3.94 -5.60 5.09
CA CYS A 82 2.99 -5.80 4.00
C CYS A 82 2.41 -4.47 3.50
N ALA A 83 2.04 -3.56 4.40
CA ALA A 83 1.55 -2.23 4.02
C ALA A 83 2.61 -1.44 3.24
N GLN A 84 3.86 -1.44 3.71
CA GLN A 84 4.98 -0.80 3.00
C GLN A 84 5.21 -1.40 1.61
N TYR A 85 5.11 -2.73 1.49
CA TYR A 85 5.23 -3.42 0.20
C TYR A 85 4.16 -2.94 -0.78
N TRP A 86 2.89 -2.93 -0.37
CA TRP A 86 1.80 -2.52 -1.26
C TRP A 86 1.83 -1.04 -1.62
N CYS A 87 2.23 -0.15 -0.70
CA CYS A 87 2.48 1.26 -1.01
C CYS A 87 3.52 1.41 -2.14
N ARG A 88 4.68 0.73 -1.99
CA ARG A 88 5.74 0.77 -3.00
C ARG A 88 5.30 0.18 -4.33
N GLU A 89 4.53 -0.89 -4.31
CA GLU A 89 4.05 -1.53 -5.53
C GLU A 89 3.04 -0.65 -6.28
N ALA A 90 2.10 -0.04 -5.58
CA ALA A 90 1.16 0.91 -6.15
C ALA A 90 1.88 2.13 -6.75
N TRP A 91 2.81 2.72 -6.01
CA TRP A 91 3.62 3.83 -6.49
C TRP A 91 4.41 3.49 -7.76
N LYS A 92 5.08 2.33 -7.79
CA LYS A 92 5.82 1.87 -8.97
C LYS A 92 4.91 1.74 -10.20
N GLN A 93 3.72 1.17 -10.02
CA GLN A 93 2.76 1.06 -11.11
C GLN A 93 2.33 2.43 -11.64
N GLY A 94 2.13 3.41 -10.75
CA GLY A 94 1.85 4.80 -11.12
C GLY A 94 2.99 5.44 -11.91
N ALA A 95 4.22 5.33 -11.41
CA ALA A 95 5.42 5.87 -12.05
C ALA A 95 5.68 5.25 -13.44
N THR A 96 5.52 3.93 -13.57
CA THR A 96 5.62 3.25 -14.86
C THR A 96 4.58 3.77 -15.85
N LYS A 97 3.32 3.92 -15.43
CA LYS A 97 2.25 4.45 -16.29
C LYS A 97 2.55 5.87 -16.79
N ALA A 98 3.08 6.74 -15.93
CA ALA A 98 3.46 8.09 -16.32
C ALA A 98 4.59 8.11 -17.36
N ASN A 99 5.59 7.23 -17.21
CA ASN A 99 6.69 7.12 -18.16
C ASN A 99 6.22 6.59 -19.53
N SER A 100 5.39 5.55 -19.55
CA SER A 100 4.84 5.03 -20.81
C SER A 100 3.99 6.06 -21.56
N ARG A 101 3.27 6.95 -20.85
CA ARG A 101 2.54 8.06 -21.49
C ARG A 101 3.49 9.06 -22.16
N LYS A 102 4.57 9.44 -21.48
CA LYS A 102 5.57 10.37 -22.02
C LYS A 102 6.27 9.82 -23.27
N GLU A 103 6.54 8.51 -23.31
CA GLU A 103 7.12 7.86 -24.49
C GLU A 103 6.17 7.89 -25.69
N HIS A 104 4.87 7.65 -25.48
CA HIS A 104 3.86 7.76 -26.53
C HIS A 104 3.69 9.20 -27.06
N GLU A 105 3.68 10.21 -26.18
CA GLU A 105 3.53 11.62 -26.57
C GLU A 105 4.75 12.18 -27.35
N ASN A 106 5.94 11.58 -27.22
CA ASN A 106 7.14 12.00 -27.94
C ASN A 106 7.28 11.39 -29.35
N HIS A 107 6.38 10.47 -29.72
CA HIS A 107 6.39 9.75 -31.00
C HIS A 107 5.24 10.15 -31.95
N ASP A 108 4.39 11.10 -31.54
CA ASP A 108 3.35 11.75 -32.36
C ASP A 108 3.77 13.19 -32.76
#